data_AF-A0A0N6ZMK8-F1
#
_entry.id   AF-A0A0N6ZMK8-F1
#
_cell.length_a   1.000
_cell.length_b   1.000
_cell.length_c   1.000
_cell.angle_alpha   90.00
_cell.angle_beta   90.00
_cell.angle_gamma   90.00
#
_symmetry.space_group_name_H-M   'P 1'
#
loop_
_entity.id
_entity.type
_entity.pdbx_description
1 polymer ?
#
loop_
_entity_poly.entity_id
_entity_poly.type
_entity_poly.pdbx_seq_one_letter_code
_entity_poly.pdbx_strand_id
1 'polypeptide(L)'
;MSTAIRIETTADAVREITRLAIRTIAAGGHRGHHTARVTELMEADDVQAAIRRSFNRNIARGLTVRDAFTVTGQALIAHYCNSARIPTAS
;
A
#
# COMPACT_ATOMS: atom_id res chain seq x y z
N MET A 1 -2.36 21.30 -6.49
CA MET A 1 -2.38 20.57 -7.77
C MET A 1 -2.47 19.08 -7.49
N SER A 2 -3.46 18.37 -8.03
CA SER A 2 -3.51 16.90 -7.94
C SER A 2 -2.68 16.33 -9.08
N THR A 3 -1.55 15.67 -8.76
CA THR A 3 -0.75 14.98 -9.76
C THR A 3 -1.49 13.72 -10.21
N ALA A 4 -1.78 13.60 -11.50
CA ALA A 4 -2.37 12.38 -12.05
C ALA A 4 -1.36 11.23 -11.94
N ILE A 5 -1.79 10.10 -11.38
CA ILE A 5 -1.01 8.86 -11.34
C ILE A 5 -1.31 8.09 -12.63
N ARG A 6 -0.28 7.75 -13.41
CA ARG A 6 -0.39 6.87 -14.57
C ARG A 6 0.12 5.47 -14.19
N ILE A 7 -0.68 4.46 -14.51
CA ILE A 7 -0.36 3.05 -14.27
C ILE A 7 -0.49 2.34 -15.61
N GLU A 8 0.64 1.96 -16.20
CA GLU A 8 0.70 1.23 -17.47
C GLU A 8 1.08 -0.23 -17.25
N THR A 9 1.80 -0.50 -16.17
CA THR A 9 2.25 -1.84 -15.79
C THR A 9 1.89 -2.18 -14.34
N THR A 10 1.91 -3.47 -14.02
CA THR A 10 1.83 -3.92 -12.62
C THR A 10 2.97 -3.34 -11.78
N ALA A 11 4.17 -3.14 -12.36
CA ALA A 11 5.30 -2.55 -11.65
C ALA A 11 5.01 -1.10 -11.24
N ASP A 12 4.32 -0.32 -12.10
CA ASP A 12 3.88 1.03 -11.75
C ASP A 12 2.88 1.01 -10.61
N ALA A 13 1.89 0.10 -10.66
CA ALA A 13 0.91 -0.04 -9.59
C ALA A 13 1.59 -0.35 -8.26
N VAL A 14 2.53 -1.30 -8.24
CA VAL A 14 3.26 -1.70 -7.03
C VAL A 14 4.07 -0.52 -6.46
N ARG A 15 4.81 0.21 -7.31
CA ARG A 15 5.59 1.39 -6.91
C ARG A 15 4.69 2.47 -6.29
N GLU A 16 3.59 2.79 -6.94
CA GLU A 16 2.69 3.86 -6.48
C GLU A 16 1.89 3.47 -5.24
N ILE A 17 1.45 2.21 -5.11
CA ILE A 17 0.82 1.69 -3.88
C ILE A 17 1.81 1.80 -2.71
N THR A 18 3.05 1.34 -2.91
CA THR A 18 4.11 1.40 -1.89
C THR A 18 4.35 2.83 -1.44
N ARG A 19 4.56 3.75 -2.38
CA ARG A 19 4.82 5.16 -2.10
C ARG A 19 3.67 5.82 -1.33
N LEU A 20 2.42 5.57 -1.73
CA LEU A 20 1.26 6.13 -1.04
C LEU A 20 1.03 5.50 0.33
N ALA A 21 1.27 4.19 0.48
CA ALA A 21 1.16 3.51 1.77
C ALA A 21 2.18 4.07 2.77
N ILE A 22 3.45 4.23 2.38
CA ILE A 22 4.49 4.84 3.22
C ILE A 22 4.04 6.22 3.72
N ARG A 23 3.61 7.09 2.79
CA ARG A 23 3.17 8.45 3.14
C ARG A 23 1.96 8.44 4.08
N THR A 24 0.98 7.58 3.81
CA THR A 24 -0.27 7.51 4.58
C THR A 24 -0.02 6.97 5.98
N ILE A 25 0.77 5.92 6.11
CA ILE A 25 1.11 5.33 7.40
C ILE A 25 1.97 6.32 8.21
N ALA A 26 3.01 6.88 7.61
CA ALA A 26 3.90 7.83 8.30
C ALA A 26 3.16 9.07 8.82
N ALA A 27 2.14 9.53 8.09
CA ALA A 27 1.27 10.62 8.53
C ALA A 27 0.49 10.33 9.82
N GLY A 28 0.34 9.06 10.22
CA GLY A 28 -0.31 8.72 11.50
C GLY A 28 0.47 9.17 12.74
N GLY A 29 1.78 9.39 12.65
CA GLY A 29 2.54 10.14 13.67
C GLY A 29 2.73 9.48 15.05
N HIS A 30 2.32 8.22 15.25
CA HIS A 30 2.48 7.47 16.51
C HIS A 30 3.51 6.34 16.39
N ARG A 31 3.83 5.68 17.53
CA ARG A 31 4.85 4.62 17.60
C ARG A 31 4.61 3.56 16.52
N GLY A 32 5.67 3.23 15.77
CA GLY A 32 5.62 2.32 14.62
C GLY A 32 5.58 3.04 13.28
N HIS A 33 5.05 4.27 13.21
CA HIS A 33 4.85 5.01 11.96
C HIS A 33 6.03 5.89 11.54
N HIS A 34 7.26 5.60 12.02
CA HIS A 34 8.42 6.36 11.58
C HIS A 34 8.73 6.06 10.10
N THR A 35 8.88 7.10 9.28
CA THR A 35 9.06 6.95 7.82
C THR A 35 10.14 5.94 7.46
N ALA A 36 11.32 5.99 8.10
CA ALA A 36 12.41 5.07 7.80
C ALA A 36 12.02 3.59 8.02
N ARG A 37 11.33 3.30 9.13
CA ARG A 37 10.87 1.94 9.46
C ARG A 37 9.75 1.47 8.52
N VAL A 38 8.83 2.36 8.19
CA VAL A 38 7.73 2.06 7.26
C VAL A 38 8.30 1.81 5.86
N THR A 39 9.24 2.63 5.39
CA THR A 39 9.91 2.44 4.10
C THR A 39 10.62 1.10 4.03
N GLU A 40 11.47 0.77 5.01
CA GLU A 40 12.18 -0.51 5.07
C GLU A 40 11.23 -1.71 4.95
N LEU A 41 10.12 -1.70 5.70
CA LEU A 41 9.12 -2.77 5.63
C LEU A 41 8.38 -2.80 4.29
N MET A 42 8.00 -1.63 3.77
CA MET A 42 7.21 -1.55 2.54
C MET A 42 8.03 -1.93 1.31
N GLU A 43 9.35 -1.71 1.33
CA GLU A 43 10.27 -2.05 0.25
C GLU A 43 10.80 -3.50 0.33
N ALA A 44 10.50 -4.23 1.40
CA ALA A 44 10.88 -5.63 1.54
C ALA A 44 10.28 -6.50 0.40
N ASP A 45 11.09 -7.43 -0.12
CA ASP A 45 10.75 -8.24 -1.30
C ASP A 45 9.44 -9.02 -1.14
N ASP A 46 9.17 -9.54 0.06
CA ASP A 46 7.97 -10.29 0.38
C ASP A 46 6.71 -9.41 0.36
N VAL A 47 6.80 -8.18 0.88
CA VAL A 47 5.75 -7.17 0.82
C VAL A 47 5.50 -6.71 -0.61
N GLN A 48 6.56 -6.39 -1.37
CA GLN A 48 6.47 -6.04 -2.78
C GLN A 48 5.80 -7.15 -3.60
N ALA A 49 6.17 -8.42 -3.33
CA ALA A 49 5.55 -9.58 -3.97
C ALA A 49 4.09 -9.75 -3.55
N ALA A 50 3.73 -9.48 -2.29
CA ALA A 50 2.35 -9.53 -1.81
C ALA A 50 1.47 -8.47 -2.48
N ILE A 51 1.95 -7.23 -2.61
CA ILE A 51 1.27 -6.13 -3.32
C ILE A 51 1.02 -6.56 -4.77
N ARG A 52 2.06 -7.06 -5.45
CA ARG A 52 1.96 -7.55 -6.84
C ARG A 52 0.91 -8.65 -6.99
N ARG A 53 0.96 -9.67 -6.13
CA ARG A 53 -0.03 -10.77 -6.15
C ARG A 53 -1.44 -10.28 -5.90
N SER A 54 -1.64 -9.36 -4.96
CA SER A 54 -2.95 -8.80 -4.65
C SER A 54 -3.52 -8.00 -5.82
N PHE A 55 -2.72 -7.10 -6.39
CA PHE A 55 -3.13 -6.29 -7.53
C PHE A 55 -3.50 -7.17 -8.73
N ASN A 56 -2.62 -8.11 -9.12
CA ASN A 56 -2.87 -9.01 -10.25
C ASN A 56 -4.11 -9.89 -10.03
N ARG A 57 -4.33 -10.38 -8.80
CA ARG A 57 -5.56 -11.11 -8.46
C ARG A 57 -6.81 -10.27 -8.65
N ASN A 58 -6.79 -9.00 -8.25
CA ASN A 58 -7.93 -8.09 -8.43
C ASN A 58 -8.20 -7.80 -9.91
N ILE A 59 -7.16 -7.59 -10.71
CA ILE A 59 -7.28 -7.47 -12.18
C ILE A 59 -7.87 -8.74 -12.78
N ALA A 60 -7.39 -9.93 -12.38
CA ALA A 60 -7.89 -11.21 -12.87
C ALA A 60 -9.37 -11.46 -12.49
N ARG A 61 -9.87 -10.79 -11.45
CA ARG A 61 -11.29 -10.82 -11.04
C ARG A 61 -12.16 -9.81 -11.81
N GLY A 62 -11.58 -9.06 -12.74
CA GLY A 62 -12.28 -8.10 -13.59
C GLY A 62 -12.40 -6.69 -12.99
N LEU A 63 -11.68 -6.38 -11.90
CA LEU A 63 -11.65 -5.00 -11.38
C LEU A 63 -10.93 -4.08 -12.37
N THR A 64 -11.35 -2.81 -12.41
CA THR A 64 -10.60 -1.79 -13.13
C THR A 64 -9.23 -1.59 -12.47
N VAL A 65 -8.26 -1.04 -13.22
CA VAL A 65 -6.93 -0.68 -12.69
C VAL A 65 -7.06 0.22 -11.45
N ARG A 66 -7.99 1.18 -11.49
CA ARG A 66 -8.27 2.09 -10.37
C ARG A 66 -8.77 1.33 -9.14
N ASP A 67 -9.75 0.45 -9.31
CA ASP A 67 -10.32 -0.28 -8.17
C ASP A 67 -9.34 -1.30 -7.60
N ALA A 68 -8.60 -2.01 -8.46
CA ALA A 68 -7.55 -2.93 -8.04
C ALA A 68 -6.44 -2.22 -7.26
N PHE A 69 -6.06 -1.01 -7.68
CA PHE A 69 -5.11 -0.14 -6.99
C PHE A 69 -5.65 0.26 -5.61
N THR A 70 -6.86 0.80 -5.55
CA THR A 70 -7.49 1.27 -4.31
C THR A 70 -7.66 0.14 -3.30
N VAL A 71 -8.23 -1.00 -3.71
CA VAL A 71 -8.47 -2.15 -2.82
C VAL A 71 -7.15 -2.72 -2.30
N THR A 72 -6.14 -2.84 -3.16
CA THR A 72 -4.83 -3.37 -2.73
C THR A 72 -4.14 -2.44 -1.75
N GLY A 73 -4.14 -1.12 -2.01
CA GLY A 73 -3.55 -0.14 -1.11
C GLY A 73 -4.27 -0.05 0.24
N GLN A 74 -5.60 -0.08 0.25
CA GLN A 74 -6.39 -0.09 1.49
C GLN A 74 -6.11 -1.34 2.33
N ALA A 75 -6.08 -2.52 1.71
CA ALA A 75 -5.76 -3.77 2.40
C ALA A 75 -4.35 -3.76 3.00
N LEU A 76 -3.37 -3.22 2.28
CA LEU A 76 -1.99 -3.07 2.76
C LEU A 76 -1.92 -2.18 4.01
N ILE A 77 -2.53 -0.99 3.96
CA ILE A 77 -2.53 -0.05 5.09
C ILE A 77 -3.26 -0.67 6.29
N ALA A 78 -4.43 -1.28 6.08
CA ALA A 78 -5.17 -1.93 7.15
C ALA A 78 -4.36 -3.08 7.79
N HIS A 79 -3.70 -3.92 6.98
CA HIS A 79 -2.86 -4.99 7.49
C HIS A 79 -1.69 -4.46 8.33
N TYR A 80 -1.01 -3.41 7.86
CA TYR A 80 0.08 -2.77 8.59
C TYR A 80 -0.39 -2.22 9.95
N CYS A 81 -1.48 -1.46 9.97
CA CYS A 81 -2.02 -0.88 11.21
C CYS A 81 -2.44 -1.99 12.20
N ASN A 82 -3.03 -3.07 11.72
CA ASN A 82 -3.42 -4.22 12.54
C ASN A 82 -2.20 -4.98 13.10
N SER A 83 -1.17 -5.24 12.28
CA SER A 83 0.02 -5.99 12.71
C SER A 83 0.90 -5.19 13.67
N ALA A 84 0.88 -3.86 13.57
CA ALA A 84 1.56 -2.95 14.49
C ALA A 84 0.91 -2.87 15.90
N ARG A 85 -0.21 -3.58 16.15
CA ARG A 85 -0.99 -3.55 17.42
C ARG A 85 -1.36 -2.12 17.86
N ILE A 86 -1.72 -1.26 16.91
CA ILE A 86 -2.21 0.08 17.20
C ILE A 86 -3.73 -0.05 17.41
N PRO A 87 -4.28 0.24 18.59
CA PRO A 87 -5.71 0.16 18.81
C PRO A 87 -6.41 1.13 17.83
N THR A 88 -7.24 0.58 16.95
CA THR A 88 -8.05 1.35 15.97
C THR A 88 -9.26 2.03 16.60
N ALA A 89 -9.32 2.09 17.93
CA ALA A 89 -10.27 2.87 18.68
C ALA A 89 -9.66 3.27 20.03
N SER A 90 -9.79 4.55 20.37
CA SER A 90 -9.97 5.03 21.74
C SER A 90 -11.25 5.84 21.75
#